data_AF-A0A8J4NC07-F1
#
_entry.id   AF-A0A8J4NC07-F1
#
_cell.length_a   1.000
_cell.length_b   1.000
_cell.length_c   1.000
_cell.angle_alpha   90.00
_cell.angle_beta   90.00
_cell.angle_gamma   90.00
#
_symmetry.space_group_name_H-M   'P 1'
#
loop_
_entity.id
_entity.type
_entity.pdbx_description
1 polymer ?
#
loop_
_entity_poly.entity_id
_entity_poly.type
_entity_poly.pdbx_seq_one_letter_code
_entity_poly.pdbx_strand_id
1 'polypeptide(L)'
;AMGREDVVREELGSLHGIPLYKCFIEGWPQVEAFQARPDDLLIATYPKSGTTWLSEILDMIYHDGDVEKCRRDAIFNRVPFLEMKVPEMLSGIELLEKTPSPRLVKTHLPVWLLPTSFRDKDCKVIYMARNPKDVVVSYYYFYQMAKVHPDPGTLGEFLETFMAGKVAYGSWYEHVRGWWEKKQEKQLLYLFYEDMKKDPQQEVQKILRFLGKEVAEETVARILHHTSFQEMRKNPAANYETMPTTLMDHSLSPFLRKGISGDWKNHFTVAQNECFDQHYQEHMAGSDLHFQMEA
;
A
#
# COMPACT_ATOMS: atom_id res chain seq x y z
N ALA A 1 7.82 15.44 22.19
CA ALA A 1 7.31 15.15 20.84
C ALA A 1 8.50 15.21 19.89
N MET A 2 8.66 14.23 19.01
CA MET A 2 9.71 14.24 17.99
C MET A 2 9.51 15.43 17.04
N GLY A 3 10.58 16.12 16.66
CA GLY A 3 10.59 17.13 15.61
C GLY A 3 10.75 16.52 14.22
N ARG A 4 10.58 17.32 13.16
CA ARG A 4 10.70 16.83 11.77
C ARG A 4 12.11 16.31 11.43
N GLU A 5 13.15 16.92 11.98
CA GLU A 5 14.54 16.46 11.77
C GLU A 5 14.79 15.11 12.45
N ASP A 6 14.09 14.83 13.56
CA ASP A 6 14.23 13.61 14.34
C ASP A 6 13.61 12.38 13.65
N VAL A 7 12.93 12.51 12.51
CA VAL A 7 12.34 11.35 11.80
C VAL A 7 13.03 11.02 10.48
N VAL A 8 14.05 11.80 10.10
CA VAL A 8 14.76 11.63 8.83
C VAL A 8 15.86 10.59 8.99
N ARG A 9 15.80 9.53 8.17
CA ARG A 9 16.80 8.44 8.12
C ARG A 9 17.01 7.71 9.44
N GLU A 10 16.03 7.74 10.33
CA GLU A 10 16.11 6.97 11.56
C GLU A 10 16.01 5.46 11.32
N GLU A 11 16.74 4.72 12.14
CA GLU A 11 16.55 3.28 12.29
C GLU A 11 15.11 2.94 12.73
N LEU A 12 14.60 1.80 12.25
CA LEU A 12 13.28 1.32 12.62
C LEU A 12 13.25 0.91 14.11
N GLY A 13 12.14 1.18 14.78
CA GLY A 13 11.81 0.57 16.06
C GLY A 13 11.14 -0.80 15.86
N SER A 14 10.67 -1.40 16.95
CA SER A 14 9.90 -2.64 16.92
C SER A 14 8.55 -2.46 17.59
N LEU A 15 7.48 -2.78 16.87
CA LEU A 15 6.11 -2.84 17.38
C LEU A 15 5.67 -4.30 17.36
N HIS A 16 5.52 -4.91 18.55
CA HIS A 16 5.11 -6.31 18.68
C HIS A 16 5.99 -7.28 17.85
N GLY A 17 7.28 -6.98 17.72
CA GLY A 17 8.24 -7.77 16.92
C GLY A 17 8.36 -7.34 15.45
N ILE A 18 7.48 -6.46 14.94
CA ILE A 18 7.53 -5.97 13.56
C ILE A 18 8.34 -4.67 13.48
N PRO A 19 9.33 -4.55 12.55
CA PRO A 19 10.02 -3.30 12.32
C PRO A 19 9.06 -2.20 11.83
N LEU A 20 9.07 -1.04 12.48
CA LEU A 20 8.21 0.09 12.13
C LEU A 20 8.86 1.44 12.45
N TYR A 21 8.44 2.51 11.78
CA TYR A 21 8.94 3.86 12.04
C TYR A 21 8.63 4.27 13.49
N LYS A 22 9.63 4.79 14.21
CA LYS A 22 9.46 5.15 15.64
C LYS A 22 8.33 6.15 15.86
N CYS A 23 8.15 7.10 14.94
CA CYS A 23 7.04 8.05 14.99
C CYS A 23 5.65 7.38 14.87
N PHE A 24 5.53 6.26 14.13
CA PHE A 24 4.28 5.50 14.03
C PHE A 24 4.07 4.70 15.31
N ILE A 25 5.15 4.16 15.90
CA ILE A 25 5.11 3.47 17.21
C ILE A 25 4.65 4.43 18.31
N GLU A 26 5.13 5.68 18.33
CA GLU A 26 4.65 6.72 19.26
C GLU A 26 3.16 7.04 19.06
N GLY A 27 2.60 6.78 17.86
CA GLY A 27 1.18 6.91 17.54
C GLY A 27 0.36 5.64 17.76
N TRP A 28 1.00 4.53 18.14
CA TRP A 28 0.33 3.24 18.19
C TRP A 28 -0.88 3.20 19.14
N PRO A 29 -0.85 3.78 20.35
CA PRO A 29 -2.02 3.75 21.24
C PRO A 29 -3.29 4.33 20.61
N GLN A 30 -3.17 5.36 19.76
CA GLN A 30 -4.31 5.94 19.04
C GLN A 30 -4.80 5.03 17.91
N VAL A 31 -3.89 4.36 17.22
CA VAL A 31 -4.22 3.39 16.16
C VAL A 31 -4.93 2.17 16.74
N GLU A 32 -4.40 1.60 17.82
CA GLU A 32 -4.98 0.45 18.51
C GLU A 32 -6.38 0.75 19.06
N ALA A 33 -6.61 1.96 19.57
CA ALA A 33 -7.90 2.41 20.06
C ALA A 33 -8.87 2.92 18.97
N PHE A 34 -8.46 2.91 17.69
CA PHE A 34 -9.24 3.49 16.60
C PHE A 34 -10.66 2.91 16.51
N GLN A 35 -11.63 3.79 16.32
CA GLN A 35 -13.04 3.43 16.16
C GLN A 35 -13.43 3.49 14.68
N ALA A 36 -13.59 2.31 14.09
CA ALA A 36 -14.12 2.15 12.74
C ALA A 36 -15.62 2.50 12.71
N ARG A 37 -16.09 2.91 11.53
CA ARG A 37 -17.51 3.08 11.22
C ARG A 37 -17.97 1.89 10.35
N PRO A 38 -19.24 1.46 10.45
CA PRO A 38 -19.74 0.32 9.67
C PRO A 38 -19.56 0.44 8.15
N ASP A 39 -19.48 1.67 7.65
CA ASP A 39 -19.34 1.98 6.23
C ASP A 39 -17.91 2.39 5.82
N ASP A 40 -16.92 2.14 6.67
CA ASP A 40 -15.51 2.24 6.28
C ASP A 40 -15.14 1.12 5.31
N LEU A 41 -14.32 1.45 4.31
CA LEU A 41 -13.65 0.50 3.44
C LEU A 41 -12.15 0.55 3.68
N LEU A 42 -11.59 -0.57 4.12
CA LEU A 42 -10.16 -0.71 4.32
C LEU A 42 -9.45 -1.13 3.04
N ILE A 43 -8.35 -0.44 2.73
CA ILE A 43 -7.44 -0.73 1.63
C ILE A 43 -6.12 -1.17 2.26
N ALA A 44 -5.93 -2.49 2.34
CA ALA A 44 -4.78 -3.10 2.97
C ALA A 44 -3.81 -3.64 1.92
N THR A 45 -2.51 -3.40 2.12
CA THR A 45 -1.48 -3.88 1.19
C THR A 45 -0.17 -4.01 1.92
N TYR A 46 0.69 -4.95 1.54
CA TYR A 46 2.11 -4.79 1.85
C TYR A 46 2.65 -3.55 1.09
N PRO A 47 3.59 -2.75 1.66
CA PRO A 47 4.15 -1.59 0.97
C PRO A 47 4.54 -1.87 -0.47
N LYS A 48 4.23 -0.90 -1.35
CA LYS A 48 4.59 -0.93 -2.79
C LYS A 48 3.86 -1.99 -3.64
N SER A 49 2.78 -2.55 -3.13
CA SER A 49 1.89 -3.47 -3.86
C SER A 49 0.81 -2.77 -4.70
N GLY A 50 0.90 -1.44 -4.88
CA GLY A 50 -0.01 -0.65 -5.73
C GLY A 50 -1.16 0.05 -4.98
N THR A 51 -1.02 0.26 -3.68
CA THR A 51 -2.02 0.90 -2.80
C THR A 51 -2.60 2.20 -3.37
N THR A 52 -1.75 3.11 -3.87
CA THR A 52 -2.20 4.39 -4.46
C THR A 52 -3.08 4.17 -5.69
N TRP A 53 -2.78 3.15 -6.50
CA TRP A 53 -3.56 2.84 -7.69
C TRP A 53 -4.96 2.36 -7.31
N LEU A 54 -5.04 1.40 -6.37
CA LEU A 54 -6.32 0.92 -5.84
C LEU A 54 -7.10 2.03 -5.10
N SER A 55 -6.40 2.90 -4.36
CA SER A 55 -7.02 4.03 -3.67
C SER A 55 -7.67 5.01 -4.64
N GLU A 56 -7.00 5.33 -5.76
CA GLU A 56 -7.54 6.22 -6.79
C GLU A 56 -8.73 5.59 -7.52
N ILE A 57 -8.67 4.28 -7.80
CA ILE A 57 -9.80 3.54 -8.39
C ILE A 57 -11.01 3.63 -7.46
N LEU A 58 -10.81 3.40 -6.16
CA LEU A 58 -11.89 3.43 -5.17
C LEU A 58 -12.44 4.84 -4.97
N ASP A 59 -11.61 5.87 -4.90
CA ASP A 59 -12.09 7.26 -4.78
C ASP A 59 -12.90 7.65 -6.01
N MET A 60 -12.48 7.25 -7.22
CA MET A 60 -13.26 7.45 -8.45
C MET A 60 -14.58 6.69 -8.44
N ILE A 61 -14.62 5.43 -7.97
CA ILE A 61 -15.88 4.67 -7.82
C ILE A 61 -16.82 5.35 -6.82
N TYR A 62 -16.30 5.91 -5.73
CA TYR A 62 -17.11 6.56 -4.69
C TYR A 62 -17.65 7.93 -5.13
N HIS A 63 -17.06 8.52 -6.18
CA HIS A 63 -17.49 9.78 -6.76
C HIS A 63 -18.07 9.61 -8.17
N ASP A 64 -18.54 8.41 -8.52
CA ASP A 64 -19.21 8.12 -9.80
C ASP A 64 -18.37 8.51 -11.05
N GLY A 65 -17.05 8.41 -10.93
CA GLY A 65 -16.08 8.79 -11.95
C GLY A 65 -15.82 10.29 -12.10
N ASP A 66 -16.28 11.11 -11.15
CA ASP A 66 -16.04 12.55 -11.15
C ASP A 66 -14.55 12.86 -10.85
N VAL A 67 -13.83 13.20 -11.91
CA VAL A 67 -12.39 13.51 -11.87
C VAL A 67 -12.09 14.74 -11.02
N GLU A 68 -12.95 15.76 -11.05
CA GLU A 68 -12.70 17.00 -10.31
C GLU A 68 -12.85 16.77 -8.81
N LYS A 69 -13.82 15.94 -8.41
CA LYS A 69 -13.90 15.48 -7.00
C LYS A 69 -12.67 14.66 -6.60
N CYS A 70 -12.12 13.84 -7.48
CA CYS A 70 -10.90 13.06 -7.19
C CYS A 70 -9.62 13.93 -7.18
N ARG A 71 -9.70 15.17 -7.65
CA ARG A 71 -8.62 16.18 -7.58
C ARG A 71 -8.79 17.19 -6.43
N ARG A 72 -9.83 17.03 -5.59
CA ARG A 72 -10.13 17.95 -4.47
C ARG A 72 -8.97 18.15 -3.50
N ASP A 73 -8.11 17.14 -3.36
CA ASP A 73 -6.93 17.15 -2.49
C ASP A 73 -5.97 16.01 -2.89
N ALA A 74 -4.79 15.96 -2.30
CA ALA A 74 -3.85 14.87 -2.47
C ALA A 74 -4.39 13.54 -1.93
N ILE A 75 -4.00 12.42 -2.55
CA ILE A 75 -4.51 11.08 -2.25
C ILE A 75 -4.34 10.68 -0.78
N PHE A 76 -3.27 11.14 -0.13
CA PHE A 76 -3.01 10.85 1.28
C PHE A 76 -3.91 11.64 2.26
N ASN A 77 -4.60 12.69 1.78
CA ASN A 77 -5.67 13.38 2.51
C ASN A 77 -7.05 12.79 2.17
N ARG A 78 -7.27 12.42 0.90
CA ARG A 78 -8.54 11.81 0.43
C ARG A 78 -8.76 10.40 0.96
N VAL A 79 -7.68 9.62 1.04
CA VAL A 79 -7.63 8.25 1.55
C VAL A 79 -6.57 8.21 2.66
N PRO A 80 -6.92 8.63 3.89
CA PRO A 80 -5.96 8.75 4.97
C PRO A 80 -5.25 7.44 5.30
N PHE A 81 -3.97 7.54 5.61
CA PHE A 81 -3.13 6.41 5.99
C PHE A 81 -3.21 6.17 7.51
N LEU A 82 -3.97 5.16 7.92
CA LEU A 82 -4.41 4.91 9.31
C LEU A 82 -3.31 5.09 10.36
N GLU A 83 -2.20 4.36 10.21
CA GLU A 83 -1.11 4.35 11.17
C GLU A 83 -0.08 5.48 10.98
N MET A 84 -0.30 6.38 10.03
CA MET A 84 0.64 7.45 9.73
C MET A 84 0.67 8.48 10.85
N LYS A 85 1.86 8.68 11.43
CA LYS A 85 2.15 9.80 12.32
C LYS A 85 3.53 10.35 11.99
N VAL A 86 3.54 11.56 11.45
CA VAL A 86 4.77 12.29 11.10
C VAL A 86 4.67 13.68 11.74
N PRO A 87 5.73 14.17 12.42
CA PRO A 87 5.72 15.50 13.02
C PRO A 87 5.33 16.59 12.01
N GLU A 88 4.56 17.57 12.48
CA GLU A 88 4.10 18.72 11.68
C GLU A 88 3.16 18.38 10.51
N MET A 89 2.59 17.18 10.50
CA MET A 89 1.50 16.77 9.62
C MET A 89 0.33 16.27 10.47
N LEU A 90 -0.90 16.37 9.94
CA LEU A 90 -2.03 15.65 10.54
C LEU A 90 -1.78 14.15 10.46
N SER A 91 -1.98 13.46 11.57
CA SER A 91 -1.92 12.00 11.62
C SER A 91 -3.07 11.38 10.84
N GLY A 92 -2.92 10.11 10.47
CA GLY A 92 -3.98 9.31 9.84
C GLY A 92 -5.27 9.31 10.65
N ILE A 93 -5.15 9.16 11.97
CA ILE A 93 -6.28 9.15 12.90
C ILE A 93 -7.01 10.50 12.90
N GLU A 94 -6.28 11.62 13.05
CA GLU A 94 -6.88 12.97 13.04
C GLU A 94 -7.56 13.29 11.70
N LEU A 95 -7.00 12.81 10.59
CA LEU A 95 -7.63 12.95 9.27
C LEU A 95 -8.92 12.13 9.21
N LEU A 96 -8.88 10.85 9.58
CA LEU A 96 -10.05 9.95 9.55
C LEU A 96 -11.19 10.42 10.45
N GLU A 97 -10.90 11.04 11.58
CA GLU A 97 -11.92 11.64 12.46
C GLU A 97 -12.65 12.80 11.77
N LYS A 98 -11.93 13.60 10.97
CA LYS A 98 -12.47 14.74 10.22
C LYS A 98 -13.12 14.32 8.89
N THR A 99 -12.79 13.16 8.35
CA THR A 99 -13.37 12.65 7.09
C THR A 99 -14.83 12.21 7.31
N PRO A 100 -15.80 12.74 6.54
CA PRO A 100 -17.17 12.27 6.59
C PRO A 100 -17.28 10.84 6.04
N SER A 101 -18.28 10.11 6.50
CA SER A 101 -18.60 8.78 5.96
C SER A 101 -19.19 8.86 4.54
N PRO A 102 -19.01 7.82 3.70
CA PRO A 102 -18.18 6.63 3.94
C PRO A 102 -16.68 6.93 3.76
N ARG A 103 -15.81 6.33 4.59
CA ARG A 103 -14.36 6.59 4.56
C ARG A 103 -13.62 5.49 3.81
N LEU A 104 -12.70 5.89 2.94
CA LEU A 104 -11.65 5.02 2.41
C LEU A 104 -10.45 5.10 3.37
N VAL A 105 -10.00 3.96 3.90
CA VAL A 105 -8.93 3.89 4.90
C VAL A 105 -7.76 3.10 4.33
N LYS A 106 -6.58 3.70 4.21
CA LYS A 106 -5.37 3.00 3.79
C LYS A 106 -4.65 2.41 5.00
N THR A 107 -4.11 1.20 4.88
CA THR A 107 -3.15 0.64 5.84
C THR A 107 -2.12 -0.30 5.20
N HIS A 108 -0.98 -0.43 5.88
CA HIS A 108 0.07 -1.42 5.60
C HIS A 108 0.24 -2.42 6.76
N LEU A 109 -0.66 -2.42 7.74
CA LEU A 109 -0.57 -3.33 8.88
C LEU A 109 -0.80 -4.79 8.45
N PRO A 110 -0.04 -5.75 9.02
CA PRO A 110 -0.39 -7.16 8.92
C PRO A 110 -1.73 -7.38 9.62
N VAL A 111 -2.48 -8.39 9.18
CA VAL A 111 -3.87 -8.58 9.58
C VAL A 111 -4.10 -8.68 11.09
N TRP A 112 -3.12 -9.23 11.83
CA TRP A 112 -3.20 -9.42 13.28
C TRP A 112 -2.92 -8.15 14.09
N LEU A 113 -2.39 -7.10 13.45
CA LEU A 113 -2.23 -5.76 14.04
C LEU A 113 -3.40 -4.83 13.70
N LEU A 114 -4.37 -5.26 12.90
CA LEU A 114 -5.49 -4.41 12.55
C LEU A 114 -6.35 -4.10 13.78
N PRO A 115 -6.78 -2.84 14.00
CA PRO A 115 -7.68 -2.52 15.11
C PRO A 115 -8.95 -3.39 15.09
N THR A 116 -9.27 -3.99 16.23
CA THR A 116 -10.40 -4.95 16.32
C THR A 116 -11.72 -4.33 15.91
N SER A 117 -11.86 -3.01 16.05
CA SER A 117 -13.05 -2.27 15.65
C SER A 117 -13.44 -2.48 14.18
N PHE A 118 -12.51 -2.71 13.25
CA PHE A 118 -12.87 -3.00 11.86
C PHE A 118 -13.64 -4.32 11.75
N ARG A 119 -13.23 -5.33 12.50
CA ARG A 119 -13.92 -6.62 12.59
C ARG A 119 -15.25 -6.48 13.33
N ASP A 120 -15.27 -5.78 14.45
CA ASP A 120 -16.47 -5.59 15.27
C ASP A 120 -17.59 -4.84 14.51
N LYS A 121 -17.21 -4.00 13.54
CA LYS A 121 -18.13 -3.25 12.67
C LYS A 121 -18.39 -3.94 11.33
N ASP A 122 -17.83 -5.14 11.11
CA ASP A 122 -17.96 -5.90 9.87
C ASP A 122 -17.55 -5.08 8.62
N CYS A 123 -16.52 -4.25 8.73
CA CYS A 123 -16.06 -3.39 7.64
C CYS A 123 -15.57 -4.21 6.45
N LYS A 124 -15.84 -3.73 5.23
CA LYS A 124 -15.27 -4.32 4.02
C LYS A 124 -13.78 -4.01 3.93
N VAL A 125 -13.01 -5.00 3.46
CA VAL A 125 -11.57 -4.91 3.23
C VAL A 125 -11.26 -5.32 1.80
N ILE A 126 -10.45 -4.52 1.11
CA ILE A 126 -9.80 -4.92 -0.14
C ILE A 126 -8.31 -5.03 0.14
N TYR A 127 -7.80 -6.24 0.04
CA TYR A 127 -6.37 -6.52 0.13
C TYR A 127 -5.79 -6.65 -1.27
N MET A 128 -4.68 -5.97 -1.56
CA MET A 128 -3.96 -6.15 -2.82
C MET A 128 -2.52 -6.57 -2.59
N ALA A 129 -2.18 -7.72 -3.17
CA ALA A 129 -0.86 -8.31 -3.14
C ALA A 129 -0.12 -8.05 -4.46
N ARG A 130 1.20 -8.13 -4.42
CA ARG A 130 2.07 -8.03 -5.60
C ARG A 130 3.23 -8.99 -5.43
N ASN A 131 3.74 -9.52 -6.55
CA ASN A 131 4.88 -10.42 -6.54
C ASN A 131 6.08 -9.80 -5.78
N PRO A 132 6.80 -10.59 -4.96
CA PRO A 132 7.74 -10.05 -4.00
C PRO A 132 9.01 -9.48 -4.64
N LYS A 133 9.39 -9.99 -5.83
CA LYS A 133 10.58 -9.51 -6.56
C LYS A 133 10.38 -8.07 -7.06
N ASP A 134 9.20 -7.75 -7.61
CA ASP A 134 8.89 -6.36 -7.96
C ASP A 134 8.65 -5.48 -6.73
N VAL A 135 8.10 -6.05 -5.66
CA VAL A 135 7.93 -5.33 -4.38
C VAL A 135 9.28 -4.88 -3.86
N VAL A 136 10.28 -5.75 -3.73
CA VAL A 136 11.58 -5.37 -3.17
C VAL A 136 12.28 -4.30 -4.01
N VAL A 137 12.24 -4.39 -5.35
CA VAL A 137 12.77 -3.34 -6.22
C VAL A 137 12.02 -2.02 -6.00
N SER A 138 10.69 -2.05 -5.99
CA SER A 138 9.91 -0.83 -5.77
C SER A 138 10.10 -0.26 -4.37
N TYR A 139 10.41 -1.10 -3.37
CA TYR A 139 10.59 -0.69 -1.99
C TYR A 139 11.98 -0.10 -1.77
N TYR A 140 13.02 -0.65 -2.40
CA TYR A 140 14.37 -0.08 -2.41
C TYR A 140 14.38 1.37 -2.88
N TYR A 141 13.79 1.65 -4.05
CA TYR A 141 13.68 3.03 -4.56
C TYR A 141 12.82 3.92 -3.68
N PHE A 142 11.82 3.35 -3.00
CA PHE A 142 11.01 4.10 -2.05
C PHE A 142 11.80 4.46 -0.78
N TYR A 143 12.62 3.54 -0.25
CA TYR A 143 13.56 3.85 0.82
C TYR A 143 14.53 4.96 0.40
N GLN A 144 15.02 4.97 -0.84
CA GLN A 144 15.91 6.04 -1.32
C GLN A 144 15.23 7.42 -1.32
N MET A 145 14.00 7.52 -1.80
CA MET A 145 13.32 8.83 -1.95
C MET A 145 12.58 9.29 -0.70
N ALA A 146 11.94 8.38 0.05
CA ALA A 146 11.15 8.70 1.23
C ALA A 146 12.00 8.67 2.50
N LYS A 147 12.26 9.85 3.05
CA LYS A 147 13.25 10.11 4.10
C LYS A 147 12.87 9.57 5.48
N VAL A 148 11.62 9.15 5.69
CA VAL A 148 11.18 8.46 6.91
C VAL A 148 11.81 7.06 7.07
N HIS A 149 12.32 6.48 5.99
CA HIS A 149 13.01 5.20 6.05
C HIS A 149 14.49 5.37 6.39
N PRO A 150 15.12 4.37 7.02
CA PRO A 150 16.57 4.26 7.07
C PRO A 150 17.21 4.32 5.69
N ASP A 151 18.53 4.51 5.64
CA ASP A 151 19.28 4.34 4.40
C ASP A 151 19.20 2.87 3.93
N PRO A 152 18.73 2.59 2.70
CA PRO A 152 18.64 1.21 2.22
C PRO A 152 19.99 0.59 1.86
N GLY A 153 21.09 1.37 1.82
CA GLY A 153 22.37 0.90 1.30
C GLY A 153 22.28 0.56 -0.20
N THR A 154 23.00 -0.48 -0.61
CA THR A 154 22.91 -1.04 -1.96
C THR A 154 21.66 -1.91 -2.13
N LEU A 155 21.23 -2.12 -3.37
CA LEU A 155 20.11 -3.03 -3.65
C LEU A 155 20.38 -4.46 -3.14
N GLY A 156 21.64 -4.92 -3.18
CA GLY A 156 22.00 -6.25 -2.66
C GLY A 156 21.79 -6.37 -1.16
N GLU A 157 22.26 -5.39 -0.38
CA GLU A 157 22.05 -5.33 1.07
C GLU A 157 20.57 -5.19 1.42
N PHE A 158 19.83 -4.38 0.66
CA PHE A 158 18.40 -4.23 0.84
C PHE A 158 17.62 -5.53 0.54
N LEU A 159 18.05 -6.29 -0.48
CA LEU A 159 17.45 -7.59 -0.80
C LEU A 159 17.57 -8.57 0.37
N GLU A 160 18.76 -8.68 0.97
CA GLU A 160 18.99 -9.51 2.17
C GLU A 160 18.14 -9.03 3.35
N THR A 161 18.08 -7.72 3.57
CA THR A 161 17.25 -7.10 4.64
C THR A 161 15.76 -7.41 4.45
N PHE A 162 15.28 -7.37 3.20
CA PHE A 162 13.92 -7.70 2.82
C PHE A 162 13.61 -9.19 3.04
N MET A 163 14.48 -10.10 2.58
CA MET A 163 14.31 -11.54 2.78
C MET A 163 14.26 -11.90 4.27
N ALA A 164 15.07 -11.23 5.09
CA ALA A 164 15.06 -11.38 6.55
C ALA A 164 13.85 -10.74 7.26
N GLY A 165 12.94 -10.08 6.53
CA GLY A 165 11.78 -9.38 7.12
C GLY A 165 12.15 -8.19 8.01
N LYS A 166 13.34 -7.60 7.81
CA LYS A 166 13.87 -6.49 8.62
C LYS A 166 13.57 -5.09 8.05
N VAL A 167 12.64 -5.02 7.11
CA VAL A 167 12.12 -3.76 6.55
C VAL A 167 10.84 -3.34 7.27
N ALA A 168 10.41 -2.09 7.09
CA ALA A 168 9.18 -1.61 7.72
C ALA A 168 7.99 -2.48 7.30
N TYR A 169 7.11 -2.77 8.26
CA TYR A 169 5.99 -3.73 8.15
C TYR A 169 6.39 -5.22 8.10
N GLY A 170 7.68 -5.53 8.25
CA GLY A 170 8.18 -6.87 8.52
C GLY A 170 8.24 -7.77 7.29
N SER A 171 8.00 -9.06 7.50
CA SER A 171 8.08 -10.09 6.46
C SER A 171 6.94 -9.96 5.45
N TRP A 172 7.28 -9.73 4.17
CA TRP A 172 6.31 -9.79 3.08
C TRP A 172 5.57 -11.14 3.05
N TYR A 173 6.29 -12.24 3.31
CA TYR A 173 5.74 -13.61 3.26
C TYR A 173 4.63 -13.80 4.30
N GLU A 174 4.90 -13.44 5.56
CA GLU A 174 3.92 -13.52 6.64
C GLU A 174 2.75 -12.57 6.39
N HIS A 175 3.04 -11.37 5.87
CA HIS A 175 2.02 -10.38 5.58
C HIS A 175 1.02 -10.87 4.53
N VAL A 176 1.47 -11.32 3.36
CA VAL A 176 0.56 -11.79 2.30
C VAL A 176 -0.16 -13.07 2.71
N ARG A 177 0.51 -13.99 3.41
CA ARG A 177 -0.11 -15.24 3.88
C ARG A 177 -1.18 -14.98 4.94
N GLY A 178 -0.90 -14.12 5.93
CA GLY A 178 -1.86 -13.80 6.98
C GLY A 178 -3.15 -13.19 6.42
N TRP A 179 -3.03 -12.28 5.45
CA TRP A 179 -4.19 -11.73 4.75
C TRP A 179 -4.88 -12.76 3.85
N TRP A 180 -4.13 -13.66 3.21
CA TRP A 180 -4.67 -14.73 2.37
C TRP A 180 -5.45 -15.78 3.15
N GLU A 181 -5.08 -16.07 4.39
CA GLU A 181 -5.85 -16.96 5.29
C GLU A 181 -7.27 -16.42 5.56
N LYS A 182 -7.46 -15.11 5.41
CA LYS A 182 -8.75 -14.42 5.57
C LYS A 182 -9.55 -14.30 4.26
N LYS A 183 -9.05 -14.82 3.13
CA LYS A 183 -9.67 -14.67 1.80
C LYS A 183 -11.08 -15.23 1.66
N GLN A 184 -11.47 -16.17 2.53
CA GLN A 184 -12.81 -16.78 2.52
C GLN A 184 -13.81 -15.98 3.37
N GLU A 185 -13.37 -14.96 4.10
CA GLU A 185 -14.26 -14.07 4.83
C GLU A 185 -15.02 -13.19 3.83
N LYS A 186 -16.36 -13.11 3.97
CA LYS A 186 -17.23 -12.40 3.01
C LYS A 186 -16.87 -10.93 2.82
N GLN A 187 -16.30 -10.32 3.86
CA GLN A 187 -15.91 -8.92 3.87
C GLN A 187 -14.49 -8.68 3.34
N LEU A 188 -13.80 -9.67 2.77
CA LEU A 188 -12.48 -9.50 2.19
C LEU A 188 -12.46 -9.81 0.70
N LEU A 189 -12.01 -8.85 -0.10
CA LEU A 189 -11.64 -9.04 -1.49
C LEU A 189 -10.12 -9.07 -1.63
N TYR A 190 -9.58 -10.21 -2.05
CA TYR A 190 -8.15 -10.36 -2.32
C TYR A 190 -7.87 -10.15 -3.82
N LEU A 191 -6.99 -9.20 -4.13
CA LEU A 191 -6.58 -8.81 -5.48
C LEU A 191 -5.08 -9.02 -5.68
N PHE A 192 -4.68 -9.15 -6.95
CA PHE A 192 -3.28 -9.18 -7.36
C PHE A 192 -3.00 -7.98 -8.26
N TYR A 193 -1.89 -7.29 -8.01
CA TYR A 193 -1.41 -6.20 -8.85
C TYR A 193 -1.20 -6.67 -10.29
N GLU A 194 -0.75 -7.91 -10.48
CA GLU A 194 -0.51 -8.51 -11.79
C GLU A 194 -1.80 -8.69 -12.59
N ASP A 195 -2.88 -9.14 -11.94
CA ASP A 195 -4.18 -9.27 -12.59
C ASP A 195 -4.76 -7.90 -12.94
N MET A 196 -4.63 -6.92 -12.02
CA MET A 196 -4.96 -5.52 -12.28
C MET A 196 -4.19 -4.96 -13.48
N LYS A 197 -2.91 -5.34 -13.66
CA LYS A 197 -2.10 -4.93 -14.82
C LYS A 197 -2.53 -5.61 -16.11
N LYS A 198 -2.95 -6.87 -16.04
CA LYS A 198 -3.32 -7.71 -17.19
C LYS A 198 -4.69 -7.35 -17.74
N ASP A 199 -5.69 -7.23 -16.87
CA ASP A 199 -7.06 -6.86 -17.23
C ASP A 199 -7.67 -5.94 -16.15
N PRO A 200 -7.35 -4.63 -16.19
CA PRO A 200 -7.87 -3.69 -15.20
C PRO A 200 -9.39 -3.56 -15.27
N GLN A 201 -10.02 -3.80 -16.43
CA GLN A 201 -11.47 -3.74 -16.57
C GLN A 201 -12.13 -4.87 -15.79
N GLN A 202 -11.64 -6.10 -15.93
CA GLN A 202 -12.15 -7.25 -15.18
C GLN A 202 -12.01 -7.05 -13.65
N GLU A 203 -10.86 -6.56 -13.19
CA GLU A 203 -10.61 -6.37 -11.76
C GLU A 203 -11.42 -5.19 -11.18
N VAL A 204 -11.63 -4.10 -11.93
CA VAL A 204 -12.55 -3.02 -11.53
C VAL A 204 -13.99 -3.54 -11.42
N GLN A 205 -14.43 -4.39 -12.35
CA GLN A 205 -15.76 -5.02 -12.28
C GLN A 205 -15.88 -5.95 -11.07
N LYS A 206 -14.81 -6.65 -10.69
CA LYS A 206 -14.74 -7.46 -9.47
C LYS A 206 -14.88 -6.60 -8.20
N ILE A 207 -14.20 -5.44 -8.17
CA ILE A 207 -14.33 -4.45 -7.08
C ILE A 207 -15.77 -3.94 -7.00
N LEU A 208 -16.39 -3.54 -8.10
CA LEU A 208 -17.77 -3.04 -8.13
C LEU A 208 -18.78 -4.07 -7.57
N ARG A 209 -18.66 -5.34 -7.99
CA ARG A 209 -19.48 -6.44 -7.46
C ARG A 209 -19.28 -6.63 -5.96
N PHE A 210 -18.05 -6.60 -5.49
CA PHE A 210 -17.74 -6.71 -4.05
C PHE A 210 -18.32 -5.54 -3.24
N LEU A 211 -18.27 -4.33 -3.80
CA LEU A 211 -18.86 -3.14 -3.18
C LEU A 211 -20.40 -3.15 -3.24
N GLY A 212 -21.01 -3.95 -4.12
CA GLY A 212 -22.45 -3.92 -4.38
C GLY A 212 -22.88 -2.65 -5.13
N LYS A 213 -21.99 -2.11 -5.97
CA LYS A 213 -22.23 -0.90 -6.77
C LYS A 213 -22.43 -1.26 -8.23
N GLU A 214 -23.44 -0.65 -8.85
CA GLU A 214 -23.64 -0.68 -10.30
C GLU A 214 -23.18 0.66 -10.87
N VAL A 215 -22.30 0.60 -11.88
CA VAL A 215 -21.68 1.77 -12.49
C VAL A 215 -21.76 1.61 -14.00
N ALA A 216 -22.16 2.66 -14.70
CA ALA A 216 -22.26 2.66 -16.17
C ALA A 216 -20.91 2.35 -16.82
N GLU A 217 -20.93 1.65 -17.96
CA GLU A 217 -19.72 1.25 -18.68
C GLU A 217 -18.83 2.46 -19.06
N GLU A 218 -19.45 3.58 -19.40
CA GLU A 218 -18.77 4.86 -19.69
C GLU A 218 -18.03 5.41 -18.46
N THR A 219 -18.61 5.24 -17.27
CA THR A 219 -17.96 5.62 -16.02
C THR A 219 -16.80 4.67 -15.70
N VAL A 220 -16.95 3.37 -15.97
CA VAL A 220 -15.85 2.40 -15.84
C VAL A 220 -14.70 2.76 -16.79
N ALA A 221 -14.98 3.06 -18.06
CA ALA A 221 -13.97 3.48 -19.02
C ALA A 221 -13.22 4.75 -18.55
N ARG A 222 -13.94 5.69 -17.92
CA ARG A 222 -13.36 6.91 -17.35
C ARG A 222 -12.46 6.62 -16.14
N ILE A 223 -12.90 5.73 -15.23
CA ILE A 223 -12.09 5.25 -14.10
C ILE A 223 -10.79 4.62 -14.62
N LEU A 224 -10.88 3.72 -15.60
CA LEU A 224 -9.73 3.04 -16.19
C LEU A 224 -8.74 4.00 -16.85
N HIS A 225 -9.25 4.99 -17.59
CA HIS A 225 -8.40 6.01 -18.22
C HIS A 225 -7.68 6.87 -17.17
N HIS A 226 -8.43 7.44 -16.21
CA HIS A 226 -7.90 8.34 -15.20
C HIS A 226 -6.90 7.66 -14.25
N THR A 227 -7.16 6.40 -13.91
CA THR A 227 -6.30 5.60 -13.02
C THR A 227 -5.20 4.86 -13.77
N SER A 228 -5.05 5.09 -15.08
CA SER A 228 -3.90 4.56 -15.82
C SER A 228 -2.60 5.17 -15.27
N PHE A 229 -1.51 4.40 -15.31
CA PHE A 229 -0.21 4.86 -14.79
C PHE A 229 0.25 6.18 -15.43
N GLN A 230 0.00 6.35 -16.74
CA GLN A 230 0.39 7.56 -17.47
C GLN A 230 -0.37 8.79 -16.99
N GLU A 231 -1.67 8.65 -16.71
CA GLU A 231 -2.49 9.76 -16.21
C GLU A 231 -2.20 10.06 -14.75
N MET A 232 -2.12 9.04 -13.90
CA MET A 232 -1.77 9.23 -12.49
C MET A 232 -0.40 9.89 -12.31
N ARG A 233 0.59 9.58 -13.17
CA ARG A 233 1.92 10.20 -13.10
C ARG A 233 1.89 11.72 -13.31
N LYS A 234 0.96 12.21 -14.13
CA LYS A 234 0.75 13.64 -14.40
C LYS A 234 -0.15 14.31 -13.35
N ASN A 235 -0.80 13.54 -12.50
CA ASN A 235 -1.79 14.04 -11.55
C ASN A 235 -1.14 14.39 -10.20
N PRO A 236 -0.97 15.68 -9.84
CA PRO A 236 -0.40 16.07 -8.55
C PRO A 236 -1.25 15.61 -7.36
N ALA A 237 -2.54 15.33 -7.57
CA ALA A 237 -3.42 14.78 -6.55
C ALA A 237 -3.17 13.28 -6.26
N ALA A 238 -2.37 12.58 -7.06
CA ALA A 238 -2.13 11.14 -6.92
C ALA A 238 -0.64 10.73 -6.95
N ASN A 239 0.24 11.60 -7.46
CA ASN A 239 1.65 11.27 -7.71
C ASN A 239 2.60 11.57 -6.53
N TYR A 240 2.09 12.14 -5.42
CA TYR A 240 2.84 12.55 -4.22
C TYR A 240 3.78 13.75 -4.36
N GLU A 241 3.82 14.46 -5.49
CA GLU A 241 4.69 15.64 -5.67
C GLU A 241 4.33 16.83 -4.76
N THR A 242 3.15 16.82 -4.14
CA THR A 242 2.73 17.80 -3.13
C THR A 242 3.33 17.53 -1.75
N MET A 243 3.99 16.39 -1.53
CA MET A 243 4.74 16.13 -0.30
C MET A 243 6.00 16.99 -0.22
N PRO A 244 6.37 17.50 0.96
CA PRO A 244 7.63 18.21 1.14
C PRO A 244 8.84 17.36 0.72
N THR A 245 9.81 17.98 0.03
CA THR A 245 11.05 17.31 -0.41
C THR A 245 11.86 16.71 0.74
N THR A 246 11.73 17.29 1.93
CA THR A 246 12.33 16.79 3.18
C THR A 246 11.74 15.44 3.62
N LEU A 247 10.54 15.08 3.16
CA LEU A 247 9.90 13.79 3.43
C LEU A 247 9.98 12.86 2.22
N MET A 248 9.77 13.38 1.00
CA MET A 248 9.87 12.62 -0.24
C MET A 248 10.64 13.41 -1.30
N ASP A 249 11.85 12.95 -1.61
CA ASP A 249 12.72 13.56 -2.61
C ASP A 249 12.57 12.86 -3.96
N HIS A 250 11.65 13.38 -4.79
CA HIS A 250 11.32 12.82 -6.10
C HIS A 250 12.48 12.93 -7.11
N SER A 251 13.54 13.71 -6.82
CA SER A 251 14.73 13.78 -7.68
C SER A 251 15.58 12.52 -7.62
N LEU A 252 15.55 11.80 -6.49
CA LEU A 252 16.23 10.51 -6.33
C LEU A 252 15.46 9.37 -6.99
N SER A 253 14.14 9.35 -6.78
CA SER A 253 13.23 8.44 -7.48
C SER A 253 11.80 8.97 -7.40
N PRO A 254 11.07 9.07 -8.53
CA PRO A 254 9.67 9.48 -8.48
C PRO A 254 8.82 8.38 -7.82
N PHE A 255 7.81 8.78 -7.04
CA PHE A 255 6.90 7.83 -6.37
C PHE A 255 6.19 6.90 -7.37
N LEU A 256 5.65 7.45 -8.46
CA LEU A 256 5.15 6.71 -9.61
C LEU A 256 6.31 6.41 -10.59
N ARG A 257 7.10 5.38 -10.26
CA ARG A 257 8.37 5.06 -10.93
C ARG A 257 8.23 4.43 -12.31
N LYS A 258 7.70 3.20 -12.38
CA LYS A 258 7.53 2.46 -13.66
C LYS A 258 6.14 1.86 -13.88
N GLY A 259 5.45 1.39 -12.83
CA GLY A 259 4.07 0.90 -12.95
C GLY A 259 3.90 -0.35 -13.83
N ILE A 260 4.91 -1.22 -13.87
CA ILE A 260 4.94 -2.46 -14.65
C ILE A 260 5.12 -3.70 -13.74
N SER A 261 4.83 -4.88 -14.26
CA SER A 261 5.23 -6.17 -13.66
C SER A 261 6.48 -6.69 -14.37
N GLY A 262 7.40 -7.30 -13.63
CA GLY A 262 8.64 -7.87 -14.15
C GLY A 262 9.85 -6.93 -14.18
N ASP A 263 9.79 -5.77 -13.51
CA ASP A 263 10.94 -4.85 -13.48
C ASP A 263 12.10 -5.42 -12.66
N TRP A 264 11.84 -6.37 -11.77
CA TRP A 264 12.89 -7.11 -11.05
C TRP A 264 13.95 -7.72 -11.97
N LYS A 265 13.60 -8.13 -13.19
CA LYS A 265 14.53 -8.67 -14.20
C LYS A 265 15.63 -7.67 -14.60
N ASN A 266 15.37 -6.37 -14.47
CA ASN A 266 16.35 -5.32 -14.76
C ASN A 266 17.31 -5.04 -13.59
N HIS A 267 17.13 -5.70 -12.44
CA HIS A 267 17.81 -5.37 -11.20
C HIS A 267 18.48 -6.57 -10.53
N PHE A 268 17.83 -7.73 -10.57
CA PHE A 268 18.37 -8.95 -9.98
C PHE A 268 19.46 -9.52 -10.87
N THR A 269 20.60 -9.82 -10.28
CA THR A 269 21.56 -10.75 -10.89
C THR A 269 20.96 -12.16 -10.89
N VAL A 270 21.49 -13.05 -11.76
CA VAL A 270 21.08 -14.46 -11.79
C VAL A 270 21.24 -15.12 -10.41
N ALA A 271 22.38 -14.90 -9.75
CA ALA A 271 22.65 -15.45 -8.42
C ALA A 271 21.66 -14.93 -7.34
N GLN A 272 21.35 -13.63 -7.36
CA GLN A 272 20.33 -13.07 -6.45
C GLN A 272 18.95 -13.66 -6.72
N ASN A 273 18.61 -13.89 -8.00
CA ASN A 273 17.34 -14.49 -8.36
C ASN A 273 17.23 -15.93 -7.86
N GLU A 274 18.26 -16.76 -8.08
CA GLU A 274 18.29 -18.14 -7.61
C GLU A 274 18.19 -18.24 -6.08
N CYS A 275 18.96 -17.42 -5.36
CA CYS A 275 18.90 -17.32 -3.90
C CYS A 275 17.48 -16.93 -3.43
N PHE A 276 16.90 -15.90 -4.05
CA PHE A 276 15.57 -15.43 -3.71
C PHE A 276 14.50 -16.48 -4.00
N ASP A 277 14.60 -17.21 -5.12
CA ASP A 277 13.64 -18.25 -5.49
C ASP A 277 13.66 -19.42 -4.51
N GLN A 278 14.84 -19.85 -4.06
CA GLN A 278 14.95 -20.86 -3.01
C GLN A 278 14.31 -20.36 -1.70
N HIS A 279 14.67 -19.16 -1.26
CA HIS A 279 14.11 -18.56 -0.04
C HIS A 279 12.58 -18.42 -0.12
N TYR A 280 12.06 -18.00 -1.27
CA TYR A 280 10.64 -17.87 -1.54
C TYR A 280 9.91 -19.22 -1.47
N GLN A 281 10.47 -20.27 -2.08
CA GLN A 281 9.89 -21.62 -2.04
C GLN A 281 9.77 -22.14 -0.61
N GLU A 282 10.80 -21.94 0.21
CA GLU A 282 10.81 -22.35 1.63
C GLU A 282 9.72 -21.60 2.43
N HIS A 283 9.60 -20.29 2.27
CA HIS A 283 8.66 -19.47 3.05
C HIS A 283 7.20 -19.55 2.59
N MET A 284 6.98 -19.88 1.31
CA MET A 284 5.65 -20.05 0.72
C MET A 284 5.20 -21.50 0.66
N ALA A 285 6.05 -22.45 1.09
CA ALA A 285 5.71 -23.86 1.17
C ALA A 285 4.40 -24.08 1.96
N GLY A 286 3.52 -24.92 1.41
CA GLY A 286 2.22 -25.26 2.00
C GLY A 286 1.13 -24.20 1.82
N SER A 287 1.41 -23.05 1.20
CA SER A 287 0.39 -22.07 0.83
C SER A 287 -0.19 -22.38 -0.56
N ASP A 288 -1.50 -22.20 -0.73
CA ASP A 288 -2.21 -22.18 -2.02
C ASP A 288 -2.18 -20.80 -2.70
N LEU A 289 -1.43 -19.84 -2.14
CA LEU A 289 -1.23 -18.52 -2.71
C LEU A 289 -0.19 -18.56 -3.83
N HIS A 290 -0.61 -18.18 -5.04
CA HIS A 290 0.26 -18.13 -6.21
C HIS A 290 0.40 -16.72 -6.76
N PHE A 291 1.62 -16.34 -7.12
CA PHE A 291 1.94 -15.06 -7.73
C PHE A 291 2.47 -15.26 -9.15
N GLN A 292 2.04 -14.40 -10.07
CA GLN A 292 2.65 -14.28 -11.38
C GLN A 292 3.94 -13.47 -11.22
N MET A 293 5.09 -14.14 -11.33
CA MET A 293 6.40 -13.46 -11.24
C MET A 293 6.73 -12.70 -12.53
N GLU A 294 6.01 -12.98 -13.61
CA GLU A 294 6.23 -12.45 -14.95
C GLU A 294 4.87 -12.13 -15.60
N ALA A 295 4.87 -11.20 -16.55
CA ALA A 295 3.69 -10.82 -17.34
C ALA A 295 3.48 -11.75 -18.53
#